data_AF-A0A328YJE9-F1
#
_entry.id   AF-A0A328YJE9-F1
#
_cell.length_a   1.000
_cell.length_b   1.000
_cell.length_c   1.000
_cell.angle_alpha   90.00
_cell.angle_beta   90.00
_cell.angle_gamma   90.00
#
_symmetry.space_group_name_H-M   'P 1'
#
loop_
_entity.id
_entity.type
_entity.pdbx_description
1 polymer ?
#
loop_
_entity_poly.entity_id
_entity_poly.type
_entity_poly.pdbx_seq_one_letter_code
_entity_poly.pdbx_strand_id
1 'polypeptide(L)'
;MVPCPTPVAAQINGRLHAIDADHLNTPRRLTNAQGQVVWQWLVTGFGEANPTTGATGYAQGGETGLRSYGEAVRFDLRYPGQVWDEETGLG
;
A
#
# COMPACT_ATOMS: atom_id res chain seq x y z
N MET A 1 -6.27 1.67 28.46
CA MET A 1 -5.90 1.13 27.15
C MET A 1 -5.61 2.32 26.24
N VAL A 2 -4.36 2.49 25.79
CA VAL A 2 -4.01 3.58 24.86
C VAL A 2 -4.36 3.09 23.45
N PRO A 3 -5.21 3.78 22.67
CA PRO A 3 -5.44 3.41 21.28
C PRO A 3 -4.11 3.50 20.52
N CYS A 4 -3.75 2.45 19.79
CA CYS A 4 -2.54 2.46 18.97
C CYS A 4 -2.72 3.51 17.85
N PRO A 5 -1.79 4.46 17.66
CA PRO A 5 -1.97 5.51 16.68
C PRO A 5 -1.95 4.93 15.26
N THR A 6 -3.02 5.18 14.49
CA THR A 6 -3.08 4.84 13.07
C THR A 6 -2.14 5.76 12.29
N PRO A 7 -1.17 5.23 11.52
CA PRO A 7 -0.36 6.06 10.65
C PRO A 7 -1.26 6.68 9.56
N VAL A 8 -1.27 8.01 9.48
CA VAL A 8 -2.10 8.76 8.52
C VAL A 8 -1.31 9.24 7.29
N ALA A 9 0.02 9.22 7.37
CA ALA A 9 0.90 9.59 6.26
C ALA A 9 2.26 8.92 6.35
N ALA A 10 2.91 8.73 5.20
CA ALA A 10 4.29 8.29 5.07
C ALA A 10 5.11 9.33 4.29
N GLN A 11 6.35 9.56 4.70
CA GLN A 11 7.31 10.31 3.91
C GLN A 11 8.25 9.32 3.21
N ILE A 12 8.21 9.29 1.87
CA ILE A 12 8.99 8.36 1.05
C ILE A 12 9.74 9.20 0.01
N ASN A 13 11.06 9.06 -0.06
CA ASN A 13 11.92 9.86 -0.95
C ASN A 13 11.68 11.39 -0.83
N GLY A 14 11.39 11.87 0.39
CA GLY A 14 11.11 13.28 0.65
C GLY A 14 9.70 13.76 0.27
N ARG A 15 8.84 12.90 -0.29
CA ARG A 15 7.46 13.22 -0.67
C ARG A 15 6.48 12.66 0.36
N LEU A 16 5.44 13.42 0.68
CA LEU A 16 4.39 12.98 1.58
C LEU A 16 3.30 12.20 0.82
N HIS A 17 2.90 11.07 1.38
CA HIS A 17 1.79 10.24 0.90
C HIS A 17 0.76 10.06 2.00
N ALA A 18 -0.51 10.30 1.67
CA ALA A 18 -1.60 10.00 2.60
C ALA A 18 -1.87 8.49 2.62
N ILE A 19 -2.02 7.94 3.82
CA ILE A 19 -2.31 6.53 4.06
C ILE A 19 -3.80 6.38 4.31
N ASP A 20 -4.44 5.50 3.54
CA ASP A 20 -5.77 4.97 3.82
C ASP A 20 -5.62 3.56 4.38
N ALA A 21 -6.15 3.33 5.57
CA ALA A 21 -6.03 2.10 6.33
C ALA A 21 -7.40 1.51 6.67
N ASP A 22 -7.49 0.19 6.78
CA ASP A 22 -8.72 -0.47 7.19
C ASP A 22 -8.97 -0.36 8.71
N HIS A 23 -10.06 -0.96 9.18
CA HIS A 23 -10.49 -0.96 10.58
C HIS A 23 -9.50 -1.62 11.56
N LEU A 24 -8.49 -2.34 11.05
CA LEU A 24 -7.41 -2.95 11.83
C LEU A 24 -6.12 -2.12 11.80
N ASN A 25 -6.19 -0.90 11.24
CA ASN A 25 -5.04 -0.03 10.96
C ASN A 25 -4.05 -0.61 9.96
N THR A 26 -4.47 -1.55 9.11
CA THR A 26 -3.64 -2.08 8.03
C THR A 26 -3.70 -1.13 6.83
N PRO A 27 -2.58 -0.58 6.35
CA PRO A 27 -2.56 0.27 5.16
C PRO A 27 -3.07 -0.49 3.93
N ARG A 28 -4.07 0.08 3.25
CA ARG A 28 -4.66 -0.48 2.03
C ARG A 28 -4.33 0.33 0.79
N ARG A 29 -3.99 1.62 0.94
CA ARG A 29 -3.71 2.51 -0.19
C ARG A 29 -2.86 3.71 0.21
N LEU A 30 -1.95 4.12 -0.67
CA LEU A 30 -1.21 5.39 -0.59
C LEU A 30 -1.61 6.31 -1.74
N THR A 31 -1.77 7.60 -1.45
CA THR A 31 -1.99 8.64 -2.46
C THR A 31 -0.95 9.74 -2.39
N ASN A 32 -0.52 10.27 -3.55
CA ASN A 32 0.36 11.43 -3.63
C ASN A 32 -0.42 12.76 -3.46
N ALA A 33 0.30 13.88 -3.45
CA ALA A 33 -0.30 15.22 -3.31
C ALA A 33 -1.27 15.61 -4.45
N GLN A 34 -1.24 14.89 -5.57
CA GLN A 34 -2.16 15.06 -6.70
C GLN A 34 -3.41 14.18 -6.58
N GLY A 35 -3.54 13.40 -5.49
CA GLY A 35 -4.63 12.44 -5.28
C GLY A 35 -4.50 11.15 -6.08
N GLN A 36 -3.37 10.95 -6.78
CA GLN A 36 -3.12 9.72 -7.54
C GLN A 36 -2.74 8.59 -6.58
N VAL A 37 -3.29 7.41 -6.82
CA VAL A 37 -2.87 6.21 -6.12
C VAL A 37 -1.49 5.80 -6.64
N VAL A 38 -0.58 5.49 -5.72
CA VAL A 38 0.83 5.14 -6.04
C VAL A 38 1.20 3.74 -5.55
N TRP A 39 0.41 3.21 -4.61
CA TRP A 39 0.49 1.86 -4.06
C TRP A 39 -0.88 1.46 -3.50
N GLN A 40 -1.26 0.20 -3.65
CA GLN A 40 -2.43 -0.37 -2.98
C GLN A 40 -2.23 -1.85 -2.63
N TRP A 41 -2.92 -2.32 -1.60
CA TRP A 41 -2.94 -3.71 -1.19
C TRP A 41 -4.37 -4.19 -0.99
N LEU A 42 -4.90 -4.91 -1.98
CA LEU A 42 -6.31 -5.33 -2.01
C LEU A 42 -6.52 -6.69 -1.33
N VAL A 43 -7.63 -6.79 -0.62
CA VAL A 43 -8.24 -8.07 -0.23
C VAL A 43 -9.08 -8.56 -1.39
N THR A 44 -8.89 -9.82 -1.79
CA THR A 44 -9.64 -10.49 -2.84
C THR A 44 -10.50 -11.62 -2.28
N GLY A 45 -11.33 -12.25 -3.11
CA GLY A 45 -12.09 -13.44 -2.72
C GLY A 45 -11.23 -14.63 -2.28
N PHE A 46 -9.92 -14.61 -2.55
CA PHE A 46 -8.95 -15.67 -2.17
C PHE A 46 -7.99 -15.23 -1.06
N GLY A 47 -8.22 -14.08 -0.42
CA GLY A 47 -7.31 -13.50 0.57
C GLY A 47 -6.54 -12.29 0.03
N GLU A 48 -5.46 -11.92 0.71
CA GLU A 48 -4.63 -10.77 0.34
C GLU A 48 -3.79 -11.09 -0.90
N ALA A 49 -3.88 -10.23 -1.91
CA ALA A 49 -3.03 -10.32 -3.10
C ALA A 49 -1.76 -9.51 -2.92
N ASN A 50 -0.70 -9.71 -3.71
CA ASN A 50 0.45 -8.82 -3.65
C ASN A 50 0.05 -7.35 -3.92
N PRO A 51 0.72 -6.36 -3.28
CA PRO A 51 0.45 -4.95 -3.56
C PRO A 51 0.68 -4.61 -5.03
N THR A 52 -0.15 -3.73 -5.57
CA THR A 52 0.07 -3.14 -6.89
C THR A 52 0.52 -1.69 -6.76
N THR A 53 1.25 -1.20 -7.76
CA THR A 53 1.77 0.17 -7.76
C THR A 53 1.12 1.00 -8.86
N GLY A 54 1.28 2.32 -8.78
CA GLY A 54 0.84 3.24 -9.83
C GLY A 54 1.40 2.89 -11.22
N ALA A 55 2.56 2.23 -11.30
CA ALA A 55 3.22 1.86 -12.56
C ALA A 55 2.62 0.62 -13.23
N THR A 56 2.16 -0.36 -12.46
CA THR A 56 1.60 -1.64 -12.96
C THR A 56 0.10 -1.55 -13.26
N GLY A 57 -0.54 -0.44 -12.88
CA GLY A 57 -1.99 -0.36 -12.81
C GLY A 57 -2.57 -1.22 -11.67
N TYR A 58 -3.89 -1.15 -11.52
CA TYR A 58 -4.63 -1.82 -10.43
C TYR A 58 -5.25 -3.16 -10.84
N ALA A 59 -4.82 -3.72 -11.97
CA ALA A 59 -5.25 -5.05 -12.40
C ALA A 59 -4.67 -6.13 -11.47
N GLN A 60 -5.51 -7.10 -11.11
CA GLN A 60 -5.12 -8.26 -10.31
C GLN A 60 -4.54 -9.34 -11.24
N GLY A 61 -3.45 -9.99 -10.83
CA GLY A 61 -2.84 -11.09 -11.58
C GLY A 61 -1.53 -10.78 -12.32
N GLY A 62 -0.86 -9.66 -12.01
CA GLY A 62 0.44 -9.32 -12.64
C GLY A 62 0.33 -8.89 -14.11
N GLU A 63 -0.89 -8.76 -14.64
CA GLU A 63 -1.12 -8.06 -15.89
C GLU A 63 -0.81 -6.58 -15.67
N THR A 64 0.37 -6.14 -16.12
CA THR A 64 0.69 -4.72 -16.23
C THR A 64 -0.39 -4.07 -17.09
N GLY A 65 -1.35 -3.41 -16.44
CA GLY A 65 -2.32 -2.60 -17.14
C GLY A 65 -1.54 -1.55 -17.92
N LEU A 66 -1.81 -1.41 -19.21
CA LEU A 66 -1.18 -0.47 -20.14
C LEU A 66 -1.29 1.02 -19.72
N ARG A 67 -1.81 1.31 -18.52
CA ARG A 67 -1.96 2.64 -17.93
C ARG A 67 -1.19 2.72 -16.62
N SER A 68 -0.13 3.52 -16.62
CA SER A 68 0.45 4.10 -15.42
C SER A 68 -0.48 5.18 -14.87
N TYR A 69 -0.83 5.08 -13.59
CA TYR A 69 -1.67 6.04 -12.89
C TYR A 69 -0.87 6.93 -11.92
N GLY A 70 0.43 6.66 -11.75
CA GLY A 70 1.33 7.42 -10.88
C GLY A 70 2.72 6.78 -10.77
N GLU A 71 3.61 7.45 -10.05
CA GLU A 71 4.94 6.91 -9.67
C GLU A 71 4.78 5.60 -8.88
N ALA A 72 5.64 4.62 -9.11
CA ALA A 72 5.68 3.42 -8.29
C ALA A 72 6.30 3.73 -6.92
N VAL A 73 5.56 3.44 -5.86
CA VAL A 73 6.04 3.58 -4.49
C VAL A 73 6.08 2.19 -3.85
N ARG A 74 7.19 1.87 -3.20
CA ARG A 74 7.31 0.69 -2.35
C ARG A 74 6.88 1.04 -0.92
N PHE A 75 6.03 0.19 -0.34
CA PHE A 75 5.53 0.38 1.01
C PHE A 75 5.25 -0.98 1.66
N ASP A 76 5.98 -1.26 2.74
CA ASP A 76 6.05 -2.59 3.36
C ASP A 76 5.37 -2.66 4.73
N LEU A 77 4.76 -1.56 5.22
CA LEU A 77 4.04 -1.57 6.49
C LEU A 77 2.71 -2.34 6.36
N ARG A 78 2.50 -3.28 7.28
CA ARG A 78 1.35 -4.20 7.28
C ARG A 78 0.48 -3.93 8.50
N TYR A 79 0.36 -4.88 9.43
CA TYR A 79 -0.31 -4.68 10.70
C TYR A 79 0.46 -3.71 11.61
N PRO A 80 -0.16 -3.17 12.67
CA PRO A 80 0.53 -2.28 13.61
C PRO A 80 1.85 -2.87 14.11
N GLY A 81 2.97 -2.29 13.67
CA GLY A 81 4.32 -2.72 14.04
C GLY A 81 4.91 -3.86 13.22
N GLN A 82 4.26 -4.31 12.14
CA GLN A 82 4.80 -5.34 11.23
C GLN A 82 5.25 -4.74 9.89
N VAL A 83 6.40 -5.24 9.43
CA VAL A 83 7.01 -4.92 8.14
C VAL A 83 7.05 -6.21 7.33
N TRP A 84 6.65 -6.14 6.07
CA TRP A 84 6.77 -7.26 5.13
C TRP A 84 8.24 -7.60 4.88
N ASP A 85 8.59 -8.86 5.10
CA ASP A 85 9.92 -9.39 4.77
C ASP A 85 9.87 -10.17 3.44
N GLU A 86 10.57 -9.64 2.43
CA GLU A 86 10.68 -10.27 1.11
C GLU A 86 11.49 -11.57 1.11
N GLU A 87 12.34 -11.80 2.12
CA GLU A 87 13.18 -13.00 2.20
C GLU A 87 12.40 -14.22 2.69
N THR A 88 11.45 -14.02 3.60
CA THR A 88 10.65 -15.11 4.18
C THR A 88 9.21 -15.18 3.66
N GLY A 89 8.71 -14.11 3.02
CA GLY A 89 7.32 -14.01 2.59
C GLY A 89 6.34 -13.91 3.76
N LEU A 90 6.82 -13.49 4.93
CA LEU A 90 6.02 -13.33 6.15
C LEU A 90 5.85 -11.85 6.49
N GLY A 91 4.65 -11.51 6.96
CA GLY A 91 4.24 -10.19 7.42
C GLY A 91 3.11 -10.28 8.42
#